data_AF-A0A2N0VNI7-F1
#
_entry.id   AF-A0A2N0VNI7-F1
#
_cell.length_a   1.000
_cell.length_b   1.000
_cell.length_c   1.000
_cell.angle_alpha   90.00
_cell.angle_beta   90.00
_cell.angle_gamma   90.00
#
_symmetry.space_group_name_H-M   'P 1'
#
loop_
_entity.id
_entity.type
_entity.pdbx_description
1 polymer ?
#
loop_
_entity_poly.entity_id
_entity_poly.type
_entity_poly.pdbx_seq_one_letter_code
_entity_poly.pdbx_strand_id
1 'polypeptide(L)' 'MDFELGRIHKILVTLTDHPDADYHSHFKEDDTIFILLEMGLVEFRFNVLIDDNVFETLLSIEVTKKGLLFMTAYNNQIKY' A
#
# COMPACT_ATOMS: atom_id res chain seq x y z
N MET A 1 -15.64 -4.39 15.82
CA MET A 1 -14.37 -3.90 15.26
C MET A 1 -14.72 -2.84 14.23
N ASP A 2 -14.01 -1.71 14.22
CA ASP A 2 -14.30 -0.56 13.37
C ASP A 2 -14.19 -0.94 11.88
N PHE A 3 -15.25 -0.69 11.11
CA PHE A 3 -15.36 -1.06 9.69
C PHE A 3 -14.23 -0.45 8.86
N GLU A 4 -13.85 0.79 9.18
CA GLU A 4 -12.79 1.51 8.48
C GLU A 4 -11.40 0.90 8.77
N LEU A 5 -11.15 0.46 10.01
CA LEU A 5 -9.88 -0.21 10.36
C LEU A 5 -9.73 -1.54 9.61
N GLY A 6 -10.82 -2.29 9.43
CA GLY A 6 -10.81 -3.53 8.67
C GLY A 6 -10.56 -3.33 7.18
N ARG A 7 -11.10 -2.24 6.61
CA ARG A 7 -10.84 -1.85 5.22
C ARG A 7 -9.38 -1.44 5.02
N ILE A 8 -8.83 -0.61 5.91
CA ILE A 8 -7.40 -0.23 5.91
C ILE A 8 -6.52 -1.47 5.99
N HIS A 9 -6.79 -2.37 6.94
CA HIS A 9 -6.03 -3.62 7.08
C HIS A 9 -6.02 -4.44 5.78
N LYS A 10 -7.19 -4.63 5.14
CA LYS A 10 -7.30 -5.39 3.90
C LYS A 10 -6.47 -4.79 2.77
N ILE A 11 -6.49 -3.46 2.63
CA ILE A 11 -5.69 -2.76 1.62
C ILE A 11 -4.20 -2.99 1.88
N LEU A 12 -3.75 -2.80 3.13
CA LEU A 12 -2.34 -3.01 3.47
C LEU A 12 -1.88 -4.45 3.20
N VAL A 13 -2.73 -5.46 3.47
CA VAL A 13 -2.45 -6.86 3.10
C VAL A 13 -2.29 -7.02 1.58
N THR A 14 -3.21 -6.47 0.79
CA THR A 14 -3.13 -6.55 -0.68
C THR A 14 -1.85 -5.91 -1.23
N LEU A 15 -1.43 -4.79 -0.66
CA LEU A 15 -0.18 -4.12 -1.05
C LEU A 15 1.06 -4.93 -0.68
N THR A 16 1.05 -5.64 0.47
CA THR A 16 2.15 -6.53 0.84
C THR A 16 2.20 -7.82 0.02
N ASP A 17 1.05 -8.33 -0.44
CA ASP A 17 0.98 -9.56 -1.25
C ASP A 17 1.44 -9.32 -2.70
N HIS A 18 1.34 -8.08 -3.19
CA HIS A 18 1.68 -7.68 -4.55
C HIS A 18 2.59 -6.44 -4.59
N PRO A 19 3.81 -6.49 -4.03
CA PRO A 19 4.67 -5.31 -3.86
C PRO A 19 5.17 -4.71 -5.19
N ASP A 20 5.21 -5.51 -6.25
CA ASP A 20 5.70 -5.10 -7.57
C ASP A 20 4.59 -4.71 -8.55
N ALA A 21 3.33 -4.68 -8.09
CA ALA A 21 2.22 -4.26 -8.94
C ALA A 21 2.34 -2.76 -9.30
N ASP A 22 2.09 -2.44 -10.57
CA ASP A 22 1.94 -1.05 -11.01
C ASP A 22 0.54 -0.55 -10.65
N TYR A 23 0.50 0.40 -9.71
CA TYR A 23 -0.74 0.97 -9.23
C TYR A 23 -1.12 2.26 -9.97
N HIS A 24 -0.36 2.68 -11.00
CA HIS A 24 -0.61 3.92 -11.73
C HIS A 24 -2.07 4.08 -12.22
N SER A 25 -2.71 3.00 -12.67
CA SER A 25 -4.12 2.99 -13.08
C SER A 25 -5.13 3.00 -11.92
N HIS A 26 -4.73 2.57 -10.73
CA HIS A 26 -5.59 2.45 -9.54
C HIS A 26 -5.73 3.77 -8.77
N PHE A 27 -4.78 4.71 -8.90
CA PHE A 27 -4.83 5.99 -8.16
C PHE A 27 -5.77 7.05 -8.72
N LYS A 28 -6.27 6.87 -9.95
CA LYS A 28 -7.11 7.90 -10.57
C LYS A 28 -8.45 8.09 -9.85
N GLU A 29 -8.85 7.16 -8.98
CA GLU A 29 -10.20 7.13 -8.39
C GLU A 29 -10.27 6.83 -6.87
N ASP A 30 -9.17 6.58 -6.16
CA ASP A 30 -9.25 6.08 -4.76
C ASP A 30 -8.65 7.03 -3.70
N ASP A 31 -9.53 7.79 -3.04
CA ASP A 31 -9.21 8.65 -1.88
C ASP A 31 -8.55 7.88 -0.72
N THR A 32 -8.74 6.56 -0.66
CA THR A 32 -8.25 5.74 0.45
C THR A 32 -6.72 5.71 0.50
N ILE A 33 -6.02 5.65 -0.64
CA ILE A 33 -4.55 5.64 -0.62
C ILE A 33 -4.00 6.97 -0.13
N PHE A 34 -4.61 8.10 -0.50
CA PHE A 34 -4.22 9.41 0.03
C PHE A 34 -4.33 9.46 1.54
N ILE A 35 -5.41 8.92 2.11
CA ILE A 35 -5.57 8.79 3.56
C ILE A 35 -4.45 7.90 4.15
N LEU A 36 -4.12 6.77 3.53
CA LEU A 36 -3.03 5.90 4.00
C LEU A 36 -1.65 6.59 3.96
N LEU A 37 -1.41 7.45 2.96
CA LEU A 37 -0.21 8.27 2.83
C LEU A 37 -0.15 9.34 3.92
N GLU A 38 -1.24 10.07 4.15
CA GLU A 38 -1.34 11.07 5.23
C GLU A 38 -1.15 10.43 6.61
N MET A 39 -1.67 9.21 6.79
CA MET A 39 -1.45 8.41 8.00
C MET A 39 -0.03 7.84 8.08
N GLY A 40 0.76 7.89 7.01
CA GLY A 40 2.12 7.33 6.93
C GLY A 40 2.16 5.81 7.00
N LEU A 41 1.08 5.13 6.61
CA LEU A 41 1.00 3.67 6.57
C LEU A 41 1.60 3.10 5.29
N VAL A 42 1.62 3.90 4.22
CA VAL A 42 2.24 3.56 2.94
C VAL A 42 3.08 4.73 2.42
N GLU A 43 3.96 4.44 1.46
CA GLU A 43 4.75 5.43 0.73
C GLU A 43 4.83 5.08 -0.76
N PHE A 44 5.02 6.09 -1.61
CA PHE A 44 5.24 5.89 -3.03
C PHE A 44 6.69 5.57 -3.33
N ARG A 45 6.90 4.61 -4.23
CA ARG A 45 8.21 4.30 -4.78
C ARG A 45 8.15 4.39 -6.30
N PHE A 46 9.04 5.22 -6.84
CA PHE A 46 9.22 5.32 -8.28
C PHE A 46 10.38 4.41 -8.67
N ASN A 47 10.07 3.39 -9.46
CA ASN A 47 11.07 2.50 -10.02
C ASN A 47 11.26 2.87 -11.49
N VAL A 48 12.52 3.04 -11.89
CA VAL A 48 12.88 3.27 -13.29
C VAL A 48 13.52 1.97 -13.78
N LEU A 49 12.83 1.30 -14.70
CA LEU A 49 13.37 0.17 -15.44
C LEU A 49 14.03 0.71 -16.71
N ILE A 50 15.33 0.46 -16.84
CA ILE A 50 16.11 0.80 -18.03
C ILE A 50 16.52 -0.52 -18.68
N ASP A 51 15.92 -0.82 -19.83
CA ASP A 51 16.36 -1.88 -20.75
C ASP A 51 16.91 -1.23 -22.02
N ASP A 52 17.69 -1.96 -22.80
CA ASP A 52 18.51 -1.47 -23.93
C ASP A 52 17.71 -0.64 -24.97
N ASN A 53 16.38 -0.73 -25.00
CA ASN A 53 15.50 0.05 -25.87
C ASN A 53 14.21 0.59 -25.20
N VAL A 54 13.99 0.39 -23.90
CA VAL A 54 12.73 0.75 -23.22
C VAL A 54 13.01 1.48 -21.92
N PHE A 55 12.39 2.66 -21.77
CA PHE A 55 12.35 3.41 -20.53
C PHE A 55 10.95 3.28 -19.94
N GLU A 56 10.82 2.50 -18.87
CA GLU A 56 9.54 2.31 -18.19
C GLU A 56 9.62 2.85 -16.75
N THR A 57 8.66 3.71 -16.40
CA THR A 57 8.52 4.23 -15.04
C THR A 57 7.35 3.52 -14.38
N LEU A 58 7.63 2.81 -13.29
CA LEU A 58 6.61 2.13 -12.50
C LEU A 58 6.38 2.92 -11.21
N LEU A 59 5.10 3.12 -10.88
CA LEU A 59 4.70 3.65 -9.59
C LEU A 59 4.22 2.50 -8.71
N SER A 60 5.05 2.11 -7.74
CA SER A 60 4.66 1.14 -6.73
C SER A 60 4.33 1.83 -5.40
N ILE A 61 3.60 1.10 -4.56
CA ILE A 61 3.30 1.50 -3.18
C ILE A 61 4.01 0.53 -2.27
N GLU A 62 4.73 1.06 -1.29
CA GLU A 62 5.35 0.26 -0.25
C GLU A 62 4.62 0.49 1.07
N VAL A 63 4.33 -0.59 1.79
CA VAL A 63 3.81 -0.51 3.15
C VAL A 63 4.94 -0.16 4.10
N THR A 64 4.81 0.94 4.84
CA THR A 64 5.86 1.39 5.75
C THR A 64 5.96 0.50 6.98
N LYS A 65 7.03 0.66 7.77
CA LYS A 65 7.14 0.02 9.10
C LYS A 65 5.93 0.33 9.99
N LYS A 66 5.36 1.54 9.89
CA LYS A 66 4.16 1.92 10.64
C LYS A 66 2.93 1.14 10.15
N GLY A 67 2.78 0.97 8.83
CA GLY A 67 1.75 0.12 8.23
C GLY A 67 1.83 -1.33 8.71
N LEU A 68 3.03 -1.91 8.73
CA LEU A 68 3.26 -3.28 9.22
C LEU A 68 2.92 -3.43 10.72
N LEU A 69 3.28 -2.45 11.54
CA LEU A 69 2.92 -2.42 12.96
C LEU A 69 1.41 -2.32 13.16
N PHE A 70 0.73 -1.49 12.36
CA PHE A 70 -0.73 -1.40 12.36
C PHE A 70 -1.36 -2.77 12.04
N MET A 71 -0.90 -3.44 10.99
CA MET A 71 -1.41 -4.77 10.61
C MET A 71 -1.22 -5.79 11.73
N THR A 72 -0.05 -5.79 12.35
CA THR A 72 0.25 -6.69 13.48
C THR A 72 -0.68 -6.42 14.67
N ALA A 73 -0.87 -5.15 15.04
CA ALA A 73 -1.76 -4.76 16.13
C ALA A 73 -3.23 -5.15 15.86
N TYR A 74 -3.71 -4.92 14.63
CA TYR A 74 -5.06 -5.28 14.21
C TYR A 74 -5.30 -6.79 14.28
N ASN A 75 -4.36 -7.59 13.75
CA ASN A 75 -4.45 -9.06 13.81
C ASN A 75 -4.45 -9.60 15.25
N ASN A 76 -3.71 -8.96 16.15
CA ASN A 76 -3.76 -9.33 17.57
C ASN A 76 -5.10 -8.95 18.19
N GLN A 77 -5.69 -7.81 17.85
CA GLN A 77 -7.03 -7.43 18.34
C GLN A 77 -8.15 -8.34 17.86
N ILE A 78 -8.06 -8.95 16.66
CA ILE A 78 -9.07 -9.91 16.19
C ILE A 78 -9.00 -11.23 16.94
N LYS A 79 -7.79 -11.63 17.37
CA LYS A 79 -7.56 -12.93 18.03
C LYS A 79 -8.06 -12.98 19.48
N TYR A 80 -8.35 -11.83 20.09
CA TYR A 80 -8.84 -11.69 21.46
C TYR A 80 -10.25 -11.10 21.49
#